data_AF-A0A1V1RHW5-F1
#
_entry.id   AF-A0A1V1RHW5-F1
#
_cell.length_a   1.000
_cell.length_b   1.000
_cell.length_c   1.000
_cell.angle_alpha   90.00
_cell.angle_beta   90.00
_cell.angle_gamma   90.00
#
_symmetry.space_group_name_H-M   'P 1'
#
loop_
_entity.id
_entity.type
_entity.pdbx_description
1 polymer ?
#
loop_
_entity_poly.entity_id
_entity_poly.type
_entity_poly.pdbx_seq_one_letter_code
_entity_poly.pdbx_strand_id
1 'polypeptide(L)'
;MATLKELTHREDRLAGGHRLCAGCGASIAVRQVLLGAGEDPVVVGCATGCLEVSTTIYPYTSWKTPFIHNAFENSAATISGVEAAFKGLKRAGKIPADKRVKFVAFGGDGGTYDIGLQSLSGAMERGHDMVYVCYDNGAYMNTGIQRSSATPKGAWATTAQVGPAQAGKQQRRKDLTQIMAAHGIPYVAQASISHWKDLTEKAAKAFAVEGPAFINVFAPCPRGWRIPFDKTVEIAKLAVQTGFWPLYEVEDGVWRQTVKVVNRKPVEEFLRPQGRFKHLFAPGNEALLAEIQADVDRAWEQLQRRFSEA
;
A
#
# COMPACT_ATOMS: atom_id res chain seq x y z
N MET A 1 13.53 7.93 16.95
CA MET A 1 12.86 8.13 15.64
C MET A 1 13.57 9.24 14.91
N ALA A 2 13.75 9.12 13.59
CA ALA A 2 14.36 10.19 12.80
C ALA A 2 13.42 11.40 12.68
N THR A 3 13.95 12.59 12.90
CA THR A 3 13.30 13.87 12.66
C THR A 3 13.11 14.12 11.17
N LEU A 4 12.19 15.02 10.80
CA LEU A 4 12.02 15.41 9.39
C LEU A 4 13.34 15.91 8.79
N LYS A 5 14.12 16.69 9.55
CA LYS A 5 15.43 17.19 9.13
C LYS A 5 16.39 16.04 8.80
N GLU A 6 16.51 15.05 9.67
CA GLU A 6 17.37 13.89 9.42
C GLU A 6 16.91 13.09 8.19
N LEU A 7 15.59 12.93 7.99
CA LEU A 7 15.06 12.24 6.82
C LEU A 7 15.39 12.97 5.50
N THR A 8 15.42 14.31 5.50
CA THR A 8 15.77 15.08 4.29
C THR A 8 17.23 14.94 3.86
N HIS A 9 18.10 14.46 4.75
CA HIS A 9 19.51 14.21 4.45
C HIS A 9 19.76 12.78 3.96
N ARG A 10 18.78 11.88 4.03
CA ARG A 10 18.92 10.51 3.51
C ARG A 10 18.86 10.51 1.99
N GLU A 11 19.68 9.67 1.38
CA GLU A 11 19.64 9.51 -0.07
C GLU A 11 18.31 8.90 -0.52
N ASP A 12 17.71 9.50 -1.54
CA ASP A 12 16.54 8.92 -2.18
C ASP A 12 16.94 7.76 -3.11
N ARG A 13 16.47 6.56 -2.75
CA ARG A 13 16.70 5.32 -3.51
C ARG A 13 15.86 5.25 -4.80
N LEU A 14 14.85 6.10 -4.94
CA LEU A 14 14.09 6.32 -6.17
C LEU A 14 14.42 7.71 -6.72
N ALA A 15 15.23 7.77 -7.77
CA ALA A 15 15.62 9.02 -8.41
C ALA A 15 14.42 9.77 -9.03
N GLY A 16 14.57 11.09 -9.18
CA GLY A 16 13.72 11.83 -10.11
C GLY A 16 13.97 11.40 -11.57
N GLY A 17 13.07 11.76 -12.49
CA GLY A 17 13.20 11.39 -13.90
C GLY A 17 12.42 10.14 -14.35
N HIS A 18 11.44 9.70 -13.56
CA HIS A 18 10.48 8.65 -13.94
C HIS A 18 9.19 9.22 -14.55
N ARG A 19 8.43 8.41 -15.29
CA ARG A 19 7.18 8.82 -15.99
C ARG A 19 5.89 8.67 -15.16
N LEU A 20 6.01 8.56 -13.83
CA LEU A 20 4.83 8.60 -12.97
C LEU A 20 4.12 9.95 -13.10
N CYS A 21 2.79 9.95 -13.00
CA CYS A 21 2.00 11.17 -13.12
C CYS A 21 2.40 12.24 -12.08
N ALA A 22 2.17 13.51 -12.40
CA ALA A 22 2.25 14.59 -11.41
C ALA A 22 1.37 14.26 -10.20
N GLY A 23 1.92 14.42 -8.99
CA GLY A 23 1.23 14.08 -7.75
C GLY A 23 1.01 12.59 -7.51
N CYS A 24 1.73 11.68 -8.18
CA CYS A 24 1.52 10.24 -8.00
C CYS A 24 1.68 9.79 -6.52
N GLY A 25 0.64 9.20 -5.92
CA GLY A 25 0.73 8.67 -4.57
C GLY A 25 1.71 7.49 -4.43
N ALA A 26 1.90 6.69 -5.48
CA ALA A 26 2.79 5.53 -5.44
C ALA A 26 4.27 5.92 -5.27
N SER A 27 4.75 6.98 -5.95
CA SER A 27 6.12 7.46 -5.74
C SER A 27 6.33 7.99 -4.33
N ILE A 28 5.33 8.70 -3.78
CA ILE A 28 5.37 9.22 -2.41
C ILE A 28 5.46 8.06 -1.41
N ALA A 29 4.62 7.03 -1.57
CA ALA A 29 4.61 5.85 -0.72
C ALA A 29 5.96 5.12 -0.73
N VAL A 30 6.50 4.85 -1.91
CA VAL A 30 7.78 4.13 -2.09
C VAL A 30 8.94 4.90 -1.46
N ARG A 31 9.04 6.21 -1.73
CA ARG A 31 10.10 7.05 -1.14
C ARG A 31 10.02 7.05 0.38
N GLN A 32 8.83 7.26 0.95
CA GLN A 32 8.63 7.26 2.40
C GLN A 32 8.94 5.90 3.04
N VAL A 33 8.57 4.78 2.41
CA VAL A 33 8.92 3.44 2.90
C VAL A 33 10.43 3.23 2.86
N LEU A 34 11.10 3.56 1.76
CA LEU A 34 12.54 3.34 1.60
C LEU A 34 13.38 4.20 2.53
N LEU A 35 12.87 5.34 3.01
CA LEU A 35 13.49 6.07 4.11
C LEU A 35 13.57 5.22 5.38
N GLY A 36 12.59 4.35 5.64
CA GLY A 36 12.53 3.47 6.80
C GLY A 36 13.67 2.45 6.84
N ALA A 37 14.22 2.05 5.70
CA ALA A 37 15.37 1.14 5.63
C ALA A 37 16.68 1.76 6.16
N GLY A 38 16.70 3.05 6.49
CA GLY A 38 17.89 3.72 7.03
C GLY A 38 19.03 3.68 6.03
N GLU A 39 20.21 3.27 6.50
CA GLU A 39 21.43 3.16 5.69
C GLU A 39 21.66 1.74 5.15
N ASP A 40 20.82 0.77 5.51
CA ASP A 40 20.98 -0.60 5.04
C ASP A 40 20.90 -0.68 3.50
N PRO A 41 21.73 -1.50 2.85
CA PRO A 41 21.52 -1.85 1.45
C PRO A 41 20.18 -2.55 1.26
N VAL A 42 19.43 -2.19 0.23
CA VAL A 42 18.10 -2.74 -0.03
C VAL A 42 18.06 -3.36 -1.42
N VAL A 43 17.57 -4.60 -1.53
CA VAL A 43 17.20 -5.18 -2.82
C VAL A 43 15.70 -5.01 -2.99
N VAL A 44 15.31 -4.37 -4.10
CA VAL A 44 13.92 -4.03 -4.41
C VAL A 44 13.39 -4.94 -5.52
N GLY A 45 12.26 -5.57 -5.29
CA GLY A 45 11.42 -6.17 -6.32
C GLY A 45 10.17 -5.34 -6.55
N CYS A 46 9.65 -5.34 -7.77
CA CYS A 46 8.36 -4.71 -8.05
C CYS A 46 7.51 -5.61 -8.94
N ALA A 47 6.27 -5.86 -8.53
CA ALA A 47 5.27 -6.46 -9.40
C ALA A 47 4.98 -5.52 -10.57
N THR A 48 4.76 -6.08 -11.76
CA THR A 48 4.35 -5.32 -12.96
C THR A 48 3.17 -4.40 -12.63
N GLY A 49 3.26 -3.13 -13.01
CA GLY A 49 2.25 -2.13 -12.67
C GLY A 49 2.77 -0.71 -12.89
N CYS A 50 2.02 0.31 -12.45
CA CYS A 50 2.41 1.70 -12.69
C CYS A 50 3.82 2.02 -12.18
N LEU A 51 4.17 1.53 -10.98
CA LEU A 51 5.47 1.80 -10.37
C LEU A 51 6.60 1.24 -11.22
N GLU A 52 6.54 -0.06 -11.57
CA GLU A 52 7.54 -0.71 -12.42
C GLU A 52 7.61 -0.01 -13.80
N VAL A 53 6.53 -0.05 -14.59
CA VAL A 53 6.51 0.48 -15.97
C VAL A 53 7.00 1.93 -16.06
N SER A 54 6.65 2.76 -15.07
CA SER A 54 6.99 4.19 -15.12
C SER A 54 8.40 4.51 -14.61
N THR A 55 9.05 3.59 -13.88
CA THR A 55 10.38 3.80 -13.28
C THR A 55 11.50 3.03 -13.99
N THR A 56 11.16 2.09 -14.88
CA THR A 56 12.14 1.25 -15.61
C THR A 56 11.95 1.24 -17.11
N ILE A 57 11.69 2.41 -17.70
CA ILE A 57 11.55 2.54 -19.16
C ILE A 57 12.91 2.35 -19.81
N TYR A 58 13.02 1.30 -20.62
CA TYR A 58 14.25 0.95 -21.33
C TYR A 58 14.84 2.15 -22.12
N PRO A 59 16.17 2.35 -22.11
CA PRO A 59 17.20 1.58 -21.39
C PRO A 59 17.45 2.06 -19.94
N TYR A 60 16.60 2.92 -19.39
CA TYR A 60 16.86 3.62 -18.12
C TYR A 60 16.16 2.97 -16.92
N THR A 61 16.73 3.19 -15.74
CA THR A 61 16.11 2.89 -14.45
C THR A 61 16.18 4.11 -13.55
N SER A 62 15.11 4.36 -12.79
CA SER A 62 15.07 5.38 -11.75
C SER A 62 15.51 4.85 -10.38
N TRP A 63 15.88 3.57 -10.28
CA TRP A 63 16.29 2.95 -9.03
C TRP A 63 17.79 3.11 -8.82
N LYS A 64 18.18 3.71 -7.69
CA LYS A 64 19.59 3.84 -7.27
C LYS A 64 20.09 2.66 -6.43
N THR A 65 19.29 1.61 -6.38
CA THR A 65 19.53 0.42 -5.57
C THR A 65 19.24 -0.82 -6.42
N PRO A 66 19.78 -2.00 -6.10
CA PRO A 66 19.48 -3.21 -6.85
C PRO A 66 17.98 -3.41 -7.02
N PHE A 67 17.53 -3.47 -8.27
CA PHE A 67 16.13 -3.57 -8.64
C PHE A 67 15.90 -4.79 -9.52
N ILE A 68 14.82 -5.52 -9.23
CA ILE A 68 14.40 -6.71 -9.98
C ILE A 68 13.01 -6.44 -10.55
N HIS A 69 12.95 -6.35 -11.87
CA HIS A 69 11.69 -6.45 -12.60
C HIS A 69 11.07 -7.82 -12.36
N ASN A 70 9.77 -7.86 -12.16
CA ASN A 70 9.09 -9.09 -11.89
C ASN A 70 7.71 -9.16 -12.57
N ALA A 71 7.24 -10.37 -12.86
CA ALA A 71 5.88 -10.58 -13.34
C ALA A 71 4.84 -10.12 -12.29
N PHE A 72 3.60 -9.96 -12.75
CA PHE A 72 2.58 -9.29 -11.97
C PHE A 72 2.17 -10.07 -10.71
N GLU A 73 2.20 -11.39 -10.80
CA GLU A 73 1.64 -12.34 -9.84
C GLU A 73 2.62 -12.86 -8.79
N ASN A 74 3.93 -12.65 -8.95
CA ASN A 74 4.92 -13.41 -8.17
C ASN A 74 6.02 -12.57 -7.50
N SER A 75 5.80 -11.26 -7.27
CA SER A 75 6.86 -10.39 -6.71
C SER A 75 7.30 -10.80 -5.30
N ALA A 76 6.35 -11.28 -4.49
CA ALA A 76 6.67 -11.85 -3.19
C ALA A 76 7.54 -13.11 -3.32
N ALA A 77 7.15 -14.03 -4.21
CA ALA A 77 7.90 -15.27 -4.45
C ALA A 77 9.34 -14.99 -4.94
N THR A 78 9.50 -14.06 -5.89
CA THR A 78 10.81 -13.66 -6.42
C THR A 78 11.70 -13.10 -5.32
N ILE A 79 11.20 -12.16 -4.51
CA ILE A 79 12.03 -11.59 -3.43
C ILE A 79 12.33 -12.60 -2.32
N SER A 80 11.40 -13.50 -2.00
CA SER A 80 11.70 -14.62 -1.10
C SER A 80 12.80 -15.56 -1.66
N GLY A 81 12.87 -15.74 -2.98
CA GLY A 81 13.96 -16.50 -3.62
C GLY A 81 15.30 -15.79 -3.53
N VAL A 82 15.33 -14.47 -3.71
CA VAL A 82 16.55 -13.63 -3.58
C VAL A 82 17.06 -13.65 -2.14
N GLU A 83 16.16 -13.51 -1.17
CA GLU A 83 16.47 -13.62 0.26
C GLU A 83 17.04 -15.01 0.61
N ALA A 84 16.40 -16.08 0.14
CA ALA A 84 16.86 -17.44 0.36
C ALA A 84 18.23 -17.71 -0.28
N ALA A 85 18.45 -17.19 -1.49
CA ALA A 85 19.75 -17.27 -2.18
C ALA A 85 20.83 -16.52 -1.40
N PHE A 86 20.55 -15.32 -0.90
CA PHE A 86 21.47 -14.56 -0.07
C PHE A 86 21.84 -15.32 1.22
N LYS A 87 20.86 -15.86 1.95
CA LYS A 87 21.11 -16.71 3.12
C LYS A 87 21.92 -17.96 2.76
N GLY A 88 21.64 -18.59 1.62
CA GLY A 88 22.41 -19.75 1.12
C GLY A 88 23.86 -19.40 0.82
N LEU A 89 24.11 -18.27 0.17
CA LEU A 89 25.46 -17.78 -0.13
C LEU A 89 26.24 -17.40 1.14
N LYS A 90 25.58 -16.86 2.17
CA LYS A 90 26.19 -16.63 3.49
C LYS A 90 26.58 -17.94 4.16
N ARG A 91 25.69 -18.95 4.19
CA ARG A 91 26.01 -20.28 4.75
C ARG A 91 27.17 -20.96 4.01
N ALA A 92 27.29 -20.74 2.70
CA ALA A 92 28.38 -21.26 1.88
C ALA A 92 29.68 -20.45 1.98
N GLY A 93 29.75 -19.40 2.81
CA GLY A 93 30.94 -18.55 2.97
C GLY A 93 31.26 -17.66 1.77
N LYS A 94 30.35 -17.53 0.79
CA LYS A 94 30.53 -16.68 -0.41
C LYS A 94 30.16 -15.22 -0.16
N ILE A 95 29.46 -14.95 0.94
CA ILE A 95 29.13 -13.61 1.42
C ILE A 95 29.53 -13.53 2.90
N PRO A 96 30.14 -12.43 3.36
CA PRO A 96 30.49 -12.26 4.76
C PRO A 96 29.29 -12.46 5.69
N ALA A 97 29.52 -13.15 6.83
CA ALA A 97 28.47 -13.50 7.77
C ALA A 97 27.80 -12.27 8.42
N ASP A 98 28.54 -11.18 8.55
CA ASP A 98 28.10 -9.89 9.10
C ASP A 98 27.42 -8.99 8.06
N LYS A 99 27.52 -9.30 6.75
CA LYS A 99 26.87 -8.50 5.71
C LYS A 99 25.35 -8.49 5.90
N ARG A 100 24.79 -7.29 6.03
CA ARG A 100 23.35 -7.03 6.13
C ARG A 100 22.82 -6.46 4.82
N VAL A 101 21.67 -6.98 4.39
CA VAL A 101 20.90 -6.53 3.23
C VAL A 101 19.43 -6.69 3.60
N LYS A 102 18.61 -5.71 3.25
CA LYS A 102 17.16 -5.76 3.40
C LYS A 102 16.50 -6.09 2.07
N PHE A 103 15.40 -6.83 2.12
CA PHE A 103 14.67 -7.27 0.95
C PHE A 103 13.25 -6.69 0.99
N VAL A 104 12.84 -6.03 -0.09
CA VAL A 104 11.50 -5.46 -0.19
C VAL A 104 10.86 -5.75 -1.54
N ALA A 105 9.59 -6.12 -1.52
CA ALA A 105 8.75 -6.19 -2.71
C ALA A 105 7.69 -5.08 -2.67
N PHE A 106 7.50 -4.37 -3.79
CA PHE A 106 6.40 -3.43 -3.97
C PHE A 106 5.37 -3.99 -4.95
N GLY A 107 4.09 -3.90 -4.59
CA GLY A 107 2.98 -4.26 -5.45
C GLY A 107 1.90 -3.18 -5.43
N GLY A 108 1.28 -2.94 -6.59
CA GLY A 108 0.00 -2.23 -6.61
C GLY A 108 -1.12 -3.13 -6.08
N ASP A 109 -2.32 -2.59 -5.87
CA ASP A 109 -3.40 -3.38 -5.31
C ASP A 109 -3.78 -4.59 -6.18
N GLY A 110 -3.78 -4.49 -7.52
CA GLY A 110 -4.03 -5.65 -8.38
C GLY A 110 -3.00 -6.79 -8.20
N GLY A 111 -1.73 -6.44 -8.03
CA GLY A 111 -0.64 -7.40 -7.82
C GLY A 111 -0.56 -7.95 -6.40
N THR A 112 -1.44 -7.49 -5.50
CA THR A 112 -1.39 -7.85 -4.08
C THR A 112 -2.72 -8.41 -3.57
N TYR A 113 -3.82 -7.71 -3.81
CA TYR A 113 -5.17 -8.11 -3.39
C TYR A 113 -5.76 -9.22 -4.26
N ASP A 114 -5.31 -9.32 -5.51
CA ASP A 114 -5.88 -10.21 -6.53
C ASP A 114 -4.84 -11.24 -6.99
N ILE A 115 -4.17 -11.00 -8.13
CA ILE A 115 -3.39 -12.05 -8.82
C ILE A 115 -2.15 -12.50 -8.04
N GLY A 116 -1.52 -11.58 -7.29
CA GLY A 116 -0.34 -11.91 -6.48
C GLY A 116 -0.64 -12.34 -5.05
N LEU A 117 -1.91 -12.46 -4.65
CA LEU A 117 -2.27 -12.83 -3.28
C LEU A 117 -1.70 -14.20 -2.88
N GLN A 118 -1.71 -15.18 -3.79
CA GLN A 118 -1.20 -16.52 -3.51
C GLN A 118 0.32 -16.51 -3.26
N SER A 119 1.08 -15.77 -4.06
CA SER A 119 2.53 -15.69 -3.89
C SER A 119 2.91 -14.92 -2.62
N LEU A 120 2.16 -13.85 -2.31
CA LEU A 120 2.28 -13.12 -1.06
C LEU A 120 2.01 -14.03 0.14
N SER A 121 0.83 -14.66 0.17
CA SER A 121 0.41 -15.60 1.21
C SER A 121 1.46 -16.67 1.46
N GLY A 122 2.00 -17.29 0.40
CA GLY A 122 3.05 -18.30 0.53
C GLY A 122 4.38 -17.76 1.03
N ALA A 123 4.78 -16.54 0.65
CA ALA A 123 6.03 -15.94 1.15
C ALA A 123 5.92 -15.59 2.64
N MET A 124 4.76 -15.08 3.07
CA MET A 124 4.48 -14.75 4.48
C MET A 124 4.42 -16.02 5.33
N GLU A 125 3.75 -17.08 4.85
CA GLU A 125 3.63 -18.38 5.53
C GLU A 125 4.99 -19.07 5.72
N ARG A 126 5.88 -19.03 4.72
CA ARG A 126 7.22 -19.61 4.83
C ARG A 126 8.18 -18.83 5.75
N GLY A 127 7.78 -17.68 6.28
CA GLY A 127 8.61 -16.93 7.22
C GLY A 127 9.81 -16.22 6.60
N HIS A 128 9.74 -15.82 5.32
CA HIS A 128 10.86 -15.14 4.67
C HIS A 128 11.13 -13.77 5.30
N ASP A 129 12.42 -13.45 5.51
CA ASP A 129 12.88 -12.18 6.09
C ASP A 129 12.84 -11.06 5.04
N MET A 130 11.64 -10.56 4.79
CA MET A 130 11.37 -9.56 3.77
C MET A 130 10.18 -8.66 4.15
N VAL A 131 10.22 -7.44 3.62
CA VAL A 131 9.07 -6.52 3.67
C VAL A 131 8.28 -6.62 2.37
N TYR A 132 6.97 -6.80 2.43
CA TYR A 132 6.09 -6.61 1.28
C TYR A 132 5.24 -5.35 1.48
N VAL A 133 5.25 -4.47 0.49
CA VAL A 133 4.48 -3.22 0.52
C VAL A 133 3.47 -3.18 -0.61
N CYS A 134 2.19 -3.10 -0.24
CA CYS A 134 1.13 -2.74 -1.16
C CYS A 134 0.99 -1.21 -1.22
N TYR A 135 1.21 -0.60 -2.38
CA TYR A 135 0.74 0.77 -2.63
C TYR A 135 -0.69 0.70 -3.18
N ASP A 136 -1.67 0.81 -2.28
CA ASP A 136 -3.08 0.72 -2.63
C ASP A 136 -3.55 2.03 -3.27
N ASN A 137 -3.77 1.98 -4.59
CA ASN A 137 -4.38 3.06 -5.33
C ASN A 137 -5.79 2.71 -5.82
N GLY A 138 -6.37 1.60 -5.36
CA GLY A 138 -7.77 1.24 -5.51
C GLY A 138 -8.25 0.90 -6.92
N ALA A 139 -7.36 0.57 -7.86
CA ALA A 139 -7.69 0.01 -9.18
C ALA A 139 -6.43 -0.53 -9.88
N TYR A 140 -6.60 -1.30 -10.96
CA TYR A 140 -5.51 -1.54 -11.91
C TYR A 140 -5.25 -0.28 -12.73
N MET A 141 -4.42 0.62 -12.20
CA MET A 141 -4.23 1.95 -12.81
C MET A 141 -3.51 1.91 -14.15
N ASN A 142 -2.49 1.07 -14.28
CA ASN A 142 -1.62 1.04 -15.46
C ASN A 142 -2.38 0.62 -16.71
N THR A 143 -3.27 -0.35 -16.57
CA THR A 143 -4.01 -0.96 -17.68
C THR A 143 -5.23 -0.14 -18.12
N GLY A 144 -5.50 1.01 -17.49
CA GLY A 144 -6.67 1.84 -17.81
C GLY A 144 -7.77 1.79 -16.74
N ILE A 145 -7.40 1.79 -15.46
CA ILE A 145 -8.31 2.00 -14.31
C ILE A 145 -9.39 0.91 -14.25
N GLN A 146 -8.98 -0.36 -14.29
CA GLN A 146 -9.90 -1.50 -14.11
C GLN A 146 -10.15 -1.78 -12.63
N ARG A 147 -11.32 -2.33 -12.31
CA ARG A 147 -11.70 -2.70 -10.95
C ARG A 147 -10.77 -3.76 -10.37
N SER A 148 -10.31 -3.55 -9.13
CA SER A 148 -9.62 -4.52 -8.29
C SER A 148 -10.43 -4.88 -7.04
N SER A 149 -9.96 -5.86 -6.27
CA SER A 149 -10.53 -6.12 -4.95
C SER A 149 -10.33 -4.95 -3.96
N ALA A 150 -9.36 -4.06 -4.20
CA ALA A 150 -9.14 -2.84 -3.41
C ALA A 150 -10.06 -1.68 -3.81
N THR A 151 -10.66 -1.73 -5.01
CA THR A 151 -11.62 -0.71 -5.45
C THR A 151 -12.77 -0.58 -4.42
N PRO A 152 -13.12 0.65 -3.98
CA PRO A 152 -14.21 0.84 -3.02
C PRO A 152 -15.59 0.53 -3.62
N LYS A 153 -16.58 0.19 -2.77
CA LYS A 153 -17.98 0.09 -3.22
C LYS A 153 -18.43 1.43 -3.81
N GLY A 154 -19.22 1.36 -4.89
CA GLY A 154 -19.72 2.51 -5.61
C GLY A 154 -18.68 3.22 -6.49
N ALA A 155 -17.40 2.83 -6.49
CA ALA A 155 -16.40 3.46 -7.35
C ALA A 155 -16.59 3.05 -8.81
N TRP A 156 -16.51 4.02 -9.71
CA TRP A 156 -16.38 3.78 -11.14
C TRP A 156 -14.98 3.25 -11.48
N ALA A 157 -14.94 2.24 -12.34
CA ALA A 157 -13.76 1.75 -13.03
C ALA A 157 -14.17 1.28 -14.43
N THR A 158 -13.22 1.10 -15.35
CA THR A 158 -13.55 0.70 -16.74
C THR A 158 -14.26 -0.65 -16.83
N THR A 159 -14.01 -1.54 -15.87
CA THR A 159 -14.68 -2.85 -15.70
C THR A 159 -15.71 -2.88 -14.57
N ALA A 160 -16.03 -1.72 -13.98
CA ALA A 160 -17.14 -1.55 -13.05
C ALA A 160 -17.81 -0.21 -13.35
N GLN A 161 -18.55 -0.19 -14.45
CA GLN A 161 -19.10 1.03 -15.02
C GLN A 161 -20.32 1.54 -14.23
N VAL A 162 -20.71 2.76 -14.54
CA VAL A 162 -21.90 3.41 -14.00
C VAL A 162 -22.88 3.61 -15.14
N GLY A 163 -24.08 3.07 -14.99
CA GLY A 163 -25.17 3.13 -15.96
C GLY A 163 -26.46 2.51 -15.38
N PRO A 164 -27.52 2.35 -16.18
CA PRO A 164 -28.82 1.89 -15.67
C PRO A 164 -28.78 0.53 -14.95
N ALA A 165 -27.86 -0.36 -15.35
CA ALA A 165 -27.73 -1.70 -14.79
C ALA A 165 -26.72 -1.82 -13.64
N GLN A 166 -25.86 -0.82 -13.42
CA GLN A 166 -24.75 -0.93 -12.48
C GLN A 166 -24.32 0.44 -11.95
N ALA A 167 -24.12 0.55 -10.63
CA ALA A 167 -23.69 1.77 -9.96
C ALA A 167 -22.20 1.70 -9.53
N GLY A 168 -21.31 1.30 -10.44
CA GLY A 168 -19.89 1.05 -10.12
C GLY A 168 -19.66 -0.30 -9.44
N LYS A 169 -18.59 -0.44 -8.67
CA LYS A 169 -18.29 -1.71 -7.97
C LYS A 169 -19.32 -1.99 -6.88
N GLN A 170 -19.93 -3.17 -6.92
CA GLN A 170 -20.96 -3.57 -5.95
C GLN A 170 -20.35 -4.13 -4.66
N GLN A 171 -19.21 -4.83 -4.75
CA GLN A 171 -18.57 -5.44 -3.59
C GLN A 171 -17.81 -4.41 -2.75
N ARG A 172 -17.72 -4.66 -1.45
CA ARG A 172 -16.86 -3.91 -0.52
C ARG A 172 -15.38 -4.11 -0.85
N ARG A 173 -14.53 -3.20 -0.38
CA ARG A 173 -13.08 -3.38 -0.43
C ARG A 173 -12.71 -4.63 0.36
N LYS A 174 -11.90 -5.54 -0.21
CA LYS A 174 -11.31 -6.65 0.53
C LYS A 174 -10.38 -6.07 1.60
N ASP A 175 -10.40 -6.55 2.84
CA ASP A 175 -9.48 -6.06 3.86
C ASP A 175 -8.17 -6.85 3.86
N LEU A 176 -7.23 -6.42 3.02
CA LEU A 176 -5.95 -7.11 2.87
C LEU A 176 -5.10 -7.05 4.14
N THR A 177 -5.11 -5.94 4.87
CA THR A 177 -4.30 -5.80 6.09
C THR A 177 -4.76 -6.80 7.16
N GLN A 178 -6.08 -6.96 7.35
CA GLN A 178 -6.58 -7.99 8.26
C GLN A 178 -6.28 -9.42 7.79
N ILE A 179 -6.31 -9.69 6.48
CA ILE A 179 -5.89 -10.99 5.93
C ILE A 179 -4.41 -11.26 6.24
N MET A 180 -3.54 -10.26 6.07
CA MET A 180 -2.12 -10.38 6.40
C MET A 180 -1.88 -10.54 7.91
N ALA A 181 -2.64 -9.84 8.76
CA ALA A 181 -2.58 -10.04 10.21
C ALA A 181 -3.01 -11.46 10.61
N ALA A 182 -3.95 -12.07 9.89
CA ALA A 182 -4.39 -13.44 10.13
C ALA A 182 -3.33 -14.51 9.79
N HIS A 183 -2.28 -14.17 9.03
CA HIS A 183 -1.12 -15.06 8.87
C HIS A 183 -0.28 -15.18 10.15
N GLY A 184 -0.50 -14.32 11.16
CA GLY A 184 0.30 -14.32 12.39
C GLY A 184 1.76 -13.93 12.16
N ILE A 185 2.06 -13.17 11.11
CA ILE A 185 3.41 -12.69 10.86
C ILE A 185 3.83 -11.63 11.90
N PRO A 186 5.15 -11.49 12.17
CA PRO A 186 5.62 -10.62 13.26
C PRO A 186 5.14 -9.17 13.15
N TYR A 187 4.99 -8.64 11.92
CA TYR A 187 4.60 -7.25 11.73
C TYR A 187 3.70 -7.01 10.52
N VAL A 188 2.58 -6.33 10.77
CA VAL A 188 1.61 -5.90 9.76
C VAL A 188 1.22 -4.45 10.04
N ALA A 189 1.14 -3.61 9.01
CA ALA A 189 0.71 -2.23 9.20
C ALA A 189 -0.21 -1.72 8.08
N GLN A 190 -1.18 -0.88 8.46
CA GLN A 190 -1.96 -0.05 7.56
C GLN A 190 -1.55 1.41 7.71
N ALA A 191 -1.10 2.01 6.62
CA ALA A 191 -0.47 3.33 6.60
C ALA A 191 -1.03 4.21 5.46
N SER A 192 -0.67 5.49 5.46
CA SER A 192 -1.09 6.45 4.44
C SER A 192 0.01 7.46 4.17
N ILE A 193 0.17 7.86 2.90
CA ILE A 193 1.15 8.89 2.49
C ILE A 193 0.91 10.26 3.14
N SER A 194 -0.30 10.48 3.69
CA SER A 194 -0.66 11.72 4.38
C SER A 194 -0.03 11.87 5.76
N HIS A 195 0.38 10.75 6.38
CA HIS A 195 0.99 10.70 7.69
C HIS A 195 2.42 10.18 7.54
N TRP A 196 3.28 10.99 6.90
CA TRP A 196 4.64 10.57 6.54
C TRP A 196 5.45 10.05 7.74
N LYS A 197 5.28 10.63 8.93
CA LYS A 197 5.97 10.19 10.15
C LYS A 197 5.52 8.79 10.56
N ASP A 198 4.22 8.55 10.59
CA ASP A 198 3.62 7.22 10.85
C ASP A 198 4.10 6.19 9.82
N LEU A 199 4.09 6.52 8.52
CA LEU A 199 4.52 5.59 7.47
C LEU A 199 6.03 5.26 7.56
N THR A 200 6.87 6.28 7.75
CA THR A 200 8.34 6.07 7.86
C THR A 200 8.72 5.27 9.10
N GLU A 201 8.04 5.49 10.23
CA GLU A 201 8.25 4.72 11.46
C GLU A 201 7.78 3.27 11.31
N LYS A 202 6.61 3.05 10.71
CA LYS A 202 6.12 1.70 10.39
C LYS A 202 7.05 0.95 9.44
N ALA A 203 7.61 1.65 8.46
CA ALA A 203 8.59 1.07 7.55
C ALA A 203 9.89 0.71 8.28
N ALA A 204 10.39 1.58 9.16
CA ALA A 204 11.57 1.29 9.96
C ALA A 204 11.38 0.07 10.87
N LYS A 205 10.21 -0.07 11.50
CA LYS A 205 9.84 -1.28 12.27
C LYS A 205 9.81 -2.52 11.37
N ALA A 206 9.11 -2.45 10.23
CA ALA A 206 9.02 -3.57 9.30
C ALA A 206 10.40 -4.05 8.82
N PHE A 207 11.34 -3.13 8.54
CA PHE A 207 12.70 -3.49 8.16
C PHE A 207 13.55 -3.99 9.34
N ALA A 208 13.20 -3.68 10.58
CA ALA A 208 13.93 -4.12 11.77
C ALA A 208 13.55 -5.53 12.24
N VAL A 209 12.34 -5.99 11.88
CA VAL A 209 11.85 -7.34 12.16
C VAL A 209 12.75 -8.39 11.50
N GLU A 210 13.00 -9.49 12.20
CA GLU A 210 13.60 -10.69 11.64
C GLU A 210 12.48 -11.64 11.19
N GLY A 211 12.12 -11.59 9.90
CA GLY A 211 10.99 -12.36 9.35
C GLY A 211 10.06 -11.55 8.46
N PRO A 212 8.88 -12.09 8.14
CA PRO A 212 7.98 -11.46 7.19
C PRO A 212 7.30 -10.24 7.78
N ALA A 213 7.29 -9.14 7.02
CA ALA A 213 6.56 -7.94 7.38
C ALA A 213 5.72 -7.43 6.21
N PHE A 214 4.53 -6.90 6.49
CA PHE A 214 3.63 -6.36 5.47
C PHE A 214 3.18 -4.93 5.78
N ILE A 215 3.16 -4.07 4.77
CA ILE A 215 2.63 -2.70 4.88
C ILE A 215 1.64 -2.42 3.75
N ASN A 216 0.41 -2.06 4.10
CA ASN A 216 -0.60 -1.58 3.17
C ASN A 216 -0.68 -0.05 3.22
N VAL A 217 -0.24 0.61 2.15
CA VAL A 217 -0.14 2.07 2.09
C VAL A 217 -1.21 2.65 1.17
N PHE A 218 -2.09 3.47 1.73
CA PHE A 218 -3.06 4.21 0.93
C PHE A 218 -2.36 5.30 0.11
N ALA A 219 -2.41 5.15 -1.21
CA ALA A 219 -1.66 5.94 -2.18
C ALA A 219 -2.59 6.41 -3.32
N PRO A 220 -3.31 7.54 -3.16
CA PRO A 220 -4.22 8.06 -4.18
C PRO A 220 -3.59 8.21 -5.57
N CYS A 221 -4.37 7.88 -6.60
CA CYS A 221 -3.98 8.07 -8.00
C CYS A 221 -4.75 9.26 -8.59
N PRO A 222 -4.10 10.41 -8.83
CA PRO A 222 -4.80 11.59 -9.34
C PRO A 222 -5.55 11.36 -10.63
N ARG A 223 -4.86 10.72 -11.57
CA ARG A 223 -5.41 10.41 -12.89
C ARG A 223 -6.60 9.45 -12.80
N GLY A 224 -6.44 8.35 -12.07
CA GLY A 224 -7.47 7.32 -11.97
C GLY A 224 -8.69 7.75 -11.18
N TRP A 225 -8.49 8.53 -10.12
CA TRP A 225 -9.58 8.98 -9.24
C TRP A 225 -10.21 10.28 -9.72
N ARG A 226 -9.61 10.89 -10.76
CA ARG A 226 -10.02 12.17 -11.36
C ARG A 226 -10.03 13.28 -10.30
N ILE A 227 -8.93 13.40 -9.57
CA ILE A 227 -8.67 14.48 -8.61
C ILE A 227 -7.53 15.37 -9.14
N PRO A 228 -7.48 16.66 -8.74
CA PRO A 228 -6.34 17.52 -9.03
C PRO A 228 -5.03 16.94 -8.46
N PHE A 229 -3.91 17.10 -9.19
CA PHE A 229 -2.63 16.47 -8.84
C PHE A 229 -2.02 16.99 -7.53
N ASP A 230 -2.33 18.23 -7.16
CA ASP A 230 -1.91 18.91 -5.93
C ASP A 230 -2.73 18.47 -4.70
N LYS A 231 -3.83 17.74 -4.91
CA LYS A 231 -4.75 17.29 -3.86
C LYS A 231 -4.51 15.87 -3.36
N THR A 232 -3.54 15.15 -3.92
CA THR A 232 -3.25 13.74 -3.59
C THR A 232 -3.12 13.47 -2.09
N VAL A 233 -2.31 14.28 -1.39
CA VAL A 233 -2.08 14.13 0.05
C VAL A 233 -3.31 14.52 0.87
N GLU A 234 -4.06 15.53 0.42
CA GLU A 234 -5.31 15.97 1.05
C GLU A 234 -6.37 14.87 1.01
N ILE A 235 -6.55 14.22 -0.15
CA ILE A 235 -7.46 13.08 -0.29
C ILE A 235 -7.03 11.90 0.58
N ALA A 236 -5.73 11.60 0.66
CA ALA A 236 -5.21 10.58 1.55
C ALA A 236 -5.52 10.89 3.02
N LYS A 237 -5.46 12.16 3.43
CA LYS A 237 -5.80 12.61 4.78
C LYS A 237 -7.30 12.47 5.06
N LEU A 238 -8.17 12.82 4.10
CA LEU A 238 -9.62 12.66 4.22
C LEU A 238 -10.02 11.18 4.40
N ALA A 239 -9.34 10.24 3.72
CA ALA A 239 -9.58 8.82 3.92
C ALA A 239 -9.34 8.37 5.38
N VAL A 240 -8.33 8.94 6.04
CA VAL A 240 -8.05 8.68 7.46
C VAL A 240 -9.10 9.36 8.34
N GLN A 241 -9.37 10.65 8.11
CA GLN A 241 -10.30 11.44 8.93
C GLN A 241 -11.76 10.96 8.89
N THR A 242 -12.16 10.31 7.80
CA THR A 242 -13.49 9.71 7.65
C THR A 242 -13.58 8.28 8.18
N GLY A 243 -12.45 7.69 8.62
CA GLY A 243 -12.36 6.29 9.04
C GLY A 243 -12.44 5.28 7.88
N PHE A 244 -12.47 5.73 6.62
CA PHE A 244 -12.39 4.87 5.44
C PHE A 244 -11.08 4.06 5.38
N TRP A 245 -10.01 4.66 5.89
CA TRP A 245 -8.67 4.06 5.98
C TRP A 245 -8.01 4.33 7.35
N PRO A 246 -8.38 3.58 8.41
CA PRO A 246 -7.78 3.73 9.73
C PRO A 246 -6.29 3.37 9.71
N LEU A 247 -5.45 4.10 10.46
CA LEU A 247 -4.02 3.79 10.53
C LEU A 247 -3.70 3.03 11.81
N TYR A 248 -3.09 1.86 11.64
CA TYR A 248 -2.76 0.96 12.74
C TYR A 248 -1.58 0.06 12.36
N GLU A 249 -1.08 -0.65 13.36
CA GLU A 249 -0.10 -1.71 13.25
C GLU A 249 -0.55 -2.92 14.09
N VAL A 250 -0.05 -4.10 13.72
CA VAL A 250 -0.18 -5.35 14.47
C VAL A 250 1.24 -5.88 14.62
N GLU A 251 1.71 -5.94 15.86
CA GLU A 251 3.05 -6.39 16.21
C GLU A 251 2.88 -7.60 17.14
N ASP A 252 3.34 -8.76 16.70
CA ASP A 252 3.19 -10.05 17.42
C ASP A 252 1.75 -10.31 17.92
N GLY A 253 0.76 -10.03 17.06
CA GLY A 253 -0.66 -10.20 17.35
C GLY A 253 -1.31 -9.08 18.17
N VAL A 254 -0.55 -8.10 18.64
CA VAL A 254 -1.06 -6.94 19.41
C VAL A 254 -1.47 -5.82 18.48
N TRP A 255 -2.76 -5.46 18.49
CA TRP A 255 -3.34 -4.45 17.61
C TRP A 255 -3.24 -3.05 18.20
N ARG A 256 -2.61 -2.10 17.50
CA ARG A 256 -2.45 -0.73 17.99
C ARG A 256 -2.88 0.30 16.95
N GLN A 257 -3.82 1.17 17.33
CA GLN A 257 -4.13 2.36 16.54
C GLN A 257 -3.00 3.38 16.65
N THR A 258 -2.38 3.74 15.53
CA THR A 258 -1.24 4.67 15.53
C THR A 258 -1.65 6.12 15.30
N VAL A 259 -2.79 6.35 14.63
CA VAL A 259 -3.37 7.68 14.46
C VAL A 259 -4.80 7.69 15.01
N LYS A 260 -4.99 8.43 16.10
CA LYS A 260 -6.32 8.67 16.70
C LYS A 260 -7.09 9.68 15.86
N VAL A 261 -8.36 9.38 15.58
CA VAL A 261 -9.27 10.29 14.87
C VAL A 261 -10.31 10.77 15.87
N VAL A 262 -10.18 12.01 16.31
CA VAL A 262 -11.16 12.68 17.19
C VAL A 262 -12.12 13.44 16.29
N ASN A 263 -13.42 13.17 16.41
CA ASN A 263 -14.49 13.68 15.52
C ASN A 263 -14.37 13.16 14.07
N ARG A 264 -14.70 11.87 13.89
CA ARG A 264 -14.71 11.22 12.57
C ARG A 264 -15.68 11.96 11.63
N LYS A 265 -15.19 12.32 10.45
CA LYS A 265 -15.97 12.97 9.39
C LYS A 265 -16.88 11.95 8.68
N PRO A 266 -18.03 12.38 8.11
CA PRO A 266 -18.81 11.52 7.21
C PRO A 266 -18.00 11.06 6.00
N VAL A 267 -18.19 9.81 5.55
CA VAL A 267 -17.45 9.24 4.42
C VAL A 267 -17.63 10.04 3.13
N GLU A 268 -18.77 10.71 3.00
CA GLU A 268 -19.06 11.67 1.94
C GLU A 268 -17.91 12.66 1.71
N GLU A 269 -17.30 13.21 2.77
CA GLU A 269 -16.23 14.21 2.63
C GLU A 269 -15.03 13.65 1.88
N PHE A 270 -14.76 12.34 2.02
CA PHE A 270 -13.76 11.65 1.24
C PHE A 270 -14.25 11.36 -0.18
N LEU A 271 -15.50 10.90 -0.37
CA LEU A 271 -16.01 10.48 -1.67
C LEU A 271 -16.23 11.65 -2.65
N ARG A 272 -16.80 12.76 -2.17
CA ARG A 272 -17.23 13.93 -2.96
C ARG A 272 -16.16 14.55 -3.87
N PRO A 273 -14.90 14.77 -3.43
CA PRO A 273 -13.89 15.38 -4.28
C PRO A 273 -13.37 14.48 -5.42
N GLN A 274 -13.77 13.22 -5.50
CA GLN A 274 -13.23 12.26 -6.47
C GLN A 274 -14.23 12.00 -7.61
N GLY A 275 -13.80 12.23 -8.86
CA GLY A 275 -14.68 12.02 -10.02
C GLY A 275 -15.14 10.57 -10.22
N ARG A 276 -14.44 9.57 -9.65
CA ARG A 276 -14.88 8.15 -9.66
C ARG A 276 -16.14 7.87 -8.82
N PHE A 277 -16.59 8.81 -7.99
CA PHE A 277 -17.78 8.71 -7.15
C PHE A 277 -18.86 9.73 -7.52
N LYS A 278 -18.66 10.53 -8.58
CA LYS A 278 -19.55 11.66 -8.93
C LYS A 278 -21.03 11.24 -9.03
N HIS A 279 -21.31 10.05 -9.56
CA HIS A 279 -22.67 9.53 -9.72
C HIS A 279 -23.37 9.23 -8.40
N LEU A 280 -22.64 8.92 -7.33
CA LEU A 280 -23.24 8.63 -6.02
C LEU A 280 -23.99 9.84 -5.46
N PHE A 281 -23.65 11.06 -5.90
CA PHE A 281 -24.27 12.30 -5.45
C PHE A 281 -25.36 12.81 -6.39
N ALA A 282 -25.75 12.03 -7.41
CA ALA A 282 -26.94 12.31 -8.20
C ALA A 282 -28.21 11.83 -7.45
N PRO A 283 -29.36 12.50 -7.63
CA PRO A 283 -30.62 12.11 -6.99
C PRO A 283 -30.95 10.63 -7.20
N GLY A 284 -31.44 9.96 -6.15
CA GLY A 284 -31.81 8.54 -6.18
C GLY A 284 -30.71 7.56 -5.73
N ASN A 285 -29.52 8.06 -5.38
CA ASN A 285 -28.40 7.24 -4.87
C ASN A 285 -28.19 7.35 -3.35
N GLU A 286 -29.11 8.00 -2.63
CA GLU A 286 -29.00 8.27 -1.20
C GLU A 286 -28.89 6.98 -0.39
N ALA A 287 -29.62 5.93 -0.78
CA ALA A 287 -29.56 4.62 -0.14
C ALA A 287 -28.18 3.97 -0.28
N LEU A 288 -27.54 4.08 -1.47
CA LEU A 288 -26.20 3.55 -1.71
C LEU A 288 -25.14 4.33 -0.92
N LEU A 289 -25.26 5.66 -0.82
CA LEU A 289 -24.40 6.48 0.02
C LEU A 289 -24.52 6.09 1.51
N ALA A 290 -25.75 5.90 2.00
CA ALA A 290 -26.00 5.45 3.36
C ALA A 290 -25.43 4.05 3.62
N GLU A 291 -25.55 3.13 2.65
CA GLU A 291 -24.94 1.79 2.73
C GLU A 291 -23.42 1.86 2.83
N ILE A 292 -22.76 2.72 2.03
CA ILE A 292 -21.31 2.92 2.08
C ILE A 292 -20.89 3.50 3.43
N GLN A 293 -21.63 4.47 3.98
CA GLN A 293 -21.38 5.00 5.32
C GLN A 293 -21.48 3.90 6.38
N ALA A 294 -22.55 3.11 6.36
CA ALA A 294 -22.76 2.02 7.30
C ALA A 294 -21.67 0.93 7.18
N ASP A 295 -21.16 0.66 5.98
CA ASP A 295 -20.01 -0.23 5.77
C ASP A 295 -18.74 0.29 6.44
N VAL A 296 -18.44 1.58 6.28
CA VAL A 296 -17.28 2.21 6.92
C VAL A 296 -17.42 2.23 8.43
N ASP A 297 -18.62 2.52 8.95
CA ASP A 297 -18.90 2.56 10.38
C ASP A 297 -18.71 1.18 11.02
N ARG A 298 -19.24 0.13 10.39
CA ARG A 298 -19.04 -1.27 10.84
C ARG A 298 -17.57 -1.66 10.86
N ALA A 299 -16.82 -1.36 9.80
CA ALA A 299 -15.39 -1.67 9.72
C ALA A 299 -14.59 -0.93 10.80
N TRP A 300 -14.94 0.34 11.04
CA TRP A 300 -14.34 1.14 12.11
C TRP A 300 -14.60 0.53 13.49
N GLU A 301 -15.84 0.21 13.81
CA GLU A 301 -16.22 -0.38 15.11
C GLU A 301 -15.52 -1.72 15.36
N GLN A 302 -15.41 -2.57 14.34
CA GLN A 302 -14.67 -3.83 14.43
C GLN A 302 -13.20 -3.60 14.80
N LEU A 303 -12.54 -2.62 14.17
CA LEU A 303 -11.16 -2.28 14.48
C LEU A 303 -11.02 -1.66 15.88
N GLN A 304 -11.94 -0.79 16.30
CA GLN A 304 -11.92 -0.23 17.65
C GLN A 304 -11.99 -1.32 18.74
N ARG A 305 -12.80 -2.36 18.54
CA ARG A 305 -12.84 -3.53 19.45
C ARG A 305 -11.49 -4.22 19.53
N ARG A 306 -10.86 -4.51 18.38
CA ARG A 306 -9.51 -5.09 18.33
C ARG A 306 -8.47 -4.24 19.06
N PHE A 307 -8.54 -2.91 18.94
CA PHE A 307 -7.62 -2.01 19.63
C PHE A 307 -7.86 -1.95 21.15
N SER A 308 -9.08 -2.22 21.62
CA SER A 308 -9.39 -2.26 23.06
C SER A 308 -9.06 -3.59 23.74
N GLU A 309 -8.93 -4.66 22.96
CA GLU A 309 -8.57 -6.01 23.44
C GLU A 309 -7.05 -6.22 23.55
N ALA A 310 -6.25 -5.25 23.08
CA ALA A 310 -4.81 -5.31 22.92
C ALA A 310 -4.01 -4.76 24.11
#